data_AF-A0A7S2SHL7-F1
#
_entry.id   AF-A0A7S2SHL7-F1
#
_cell.length_a   1.000
_cell.length_b   1.000
_cell.length_c   1.000
_cell.angle_alpha   90.00
_cell.angle_beta   90.00
_cell.angle_gamma   90.00
#
_symmetry.space_group_name_H-M   'P 1'
#
loop_
_entity.id
_entity.type
_entity.pdbx_description
1 polymer ?
#
loop_
_entity_poly.entity_id
_entity_poly.type
_entity_poly.pdbx_seq_one_letter_code
_entity_poly.pdbx_strand_id
1 'polypeptide(L)'
;NDEFFHPLLDERGFYTLDGTHRLFTMPFAGSLVSDLVKQRRGRRIMWQLSFHFSDLPMAQKLSQSGSKSLLEEVKRRIGHWHDPIGQMLDCTPLESVWGTPLQDRDPQSILNAIQKTLYPANNQHQKTLRTVLVGDSIHPMSPFKGQGANQALMDGPLLVSWLNRSHVDAAIRGFQREMVQRTKAKVYASREAADKFHTPSSSSSDGKQVFSGIHDPEMVKQILNVLKERSIGAHMGGNLDNAVREVISEFGLVLKGKVNVVCDGNETEALALELSARGDLPALRQLSIHHPGILSKLTVKETGETCLHVAAKGNHYWACKWLLQEVDTRSLSLLAKIDNHGRSALHVALLHQNNNTSDLSSIKQPQNDKDIELLLLLAAVASSQSNTRKACWAADKDGKTPLDYAAEIWIGSQRQFYDKLLYFKDRNQFSLC
;
A
#
# COMPACT_ATOMS: atom_id res chain seq x y z
N ASN A 1 -16.85 21.86 -9.54
CA ASN A 1 -15.64 21.24 -10.10
C ASN A 1 -15.57 19.84 -9.56
N ASP A 2 -16.07 18.89 -10.36
CA ASP A 2 -16.09 17.48 -10.00
C ASP A 2 -14.66 17.01 -9.73
N GLU A 3 -14.51 16.35 -8.59
CA GLU A 3 -13.24 15.87 -8.09
C GLU A 3 -12.75 14.72 -8.98
N PHE A 4 -11.61 14.94 -9.64
CA PHE A 4 -11.02 13.97 -10.56
C PHE A 4 -10.79 12.62 -9.88
N PHE A 5 -11.44 11.57 -10.41
CA PHE A 5 -11.36 10.20 -9.92
C PHE A 5 -11.01 9.25 -11.07
N HIS A 6 -10.07 8.35 -10.83
CA HIS A 6 -9.79 7.25 -11.75
C HIS A 6 -9.39 5.98 -10.99
N PRO A 7 -9.86 4.77 -11.37
CA PRO A 7 -9.56 3.52 -10.66
C PRO A 7 -8.07 3.21 -10.51
N LEU A 8 -7.23 3.59 -11.49
CA LEU A 8 -5.77 3.42 -11.37
C LEU A 8 -5.15 4.25 -10.24
N LEU A 9 -5.77 5.36 -9.84
CA LEU A 9 -5.27 6.28 -8.82
C LEU A 9 -5.88 6.03 -7.43
N ASP A 10 -6.84 5.11 -7.31
CA ASP A 10 -7.59 4.91 -6.08
C ASP A 10 -6.91 3.93 -5.13
N GLU A 11 -6.51 4.42 -3.95
CA GLU A 11 -5.82 3.69 -2.86
C GLU A 11 -4.60 2.83 -3.30
N ARG A 12 -4.01 3.12 -4.47
CA ARG A 12 -2.89 2.35 -5.02
C ARG A 12 -1.95 3.22 -5.85
N GLY A 13 -0.73 2.73 -6.02
CA GLY A 13 0.24 3.31 -6.94
C GLY A 13 0.37 2.48 -8.21
N PHE A 14 0.71 3.13 -9.32
CA PHE A 14 1.06 2.45 -10.56
C PHE A 14 2.31 3.05 -11.20
N TYR A 15 2.85 2.30 -12.18
CA TYR A 15 3.96 2.73 -13.01
C TYR A 15 3.56 2.71 -14.47
N THR A 16 4.01 3.71 -15.23
CA THR A 16 4.02 3.66 -16.70
C THR A 16 5.45 3.90 -17.17
N LEU A 17 5.93 3.04 -18.07
CA LEU A 17 7.30 3.04 -18.59
C LEU A 17 7.23 3.00 -20.13
N ASP A 18 8.03 3.84 -20.79
CA ASP A 18 8.24 3.77 -22.26
C ASP A 18 9.68 3.36 -22.64
N GLY A 19 10.52 3.06 -21.63
CA GLY A 19 11.94 2.74 -21.78
C GLY A 19 12.88 3.94 -21.63
N THR A 20 12.36 5.17 -21.66
CA THR A 20 13.12 6.43 -21.51
C THR A 20 12.55 7.36 -20.44
N HIS A 21 11.27 7.20 -20.14
CA HIS A 21 10.49 7.92 -19.15
C HIS A 21 9.83 6.91 -18.20
N ARG A 22 9.78 7.28 -16.93
CA ARG A 22 9.08 6.54 -15.89
C ARG A 22 8.16 7.46 -15.14
N LEU A 23 6.87 7.20 -15.24
CA LEU A 23 5.87 7.77 -14.36
C LEU A 23 5.62 6.82 -13.19
N PHE A 24 5.59 7.37 -11.98
CA PHE A 24 5.14 6.70 -10.76
C PHE A 24 4.05 7.54 -10.11
N THR A 25 3.01 6.89 -9.61
CA THR A 25 1.95 7.53 -8.82
C THR A 25 1.76 6.79 -7.50
N MET A 26 1.29 7.50 -6.47
CA MET A 26 0.88 6.90 -5.21
C MET A 26 -0.13 7.78 -4.45
N PRO A 27 -0.95 7.20 -3.56
CA PRO A 27 -1.75 7.97 -2.62
C PRO A 27 -0.84 8.80 -1.71
N PHE A 28 -1.17 10.07 -1.50
CA PHE A 28 -0.39 11.00 -0.69
C PHE A 28 -1.13 11.43 0.59
N ALA A 29 -2.41 11.79 0.46
CA ALA A 29 -3.24 12.12 1.60
C ALA A 29 -4.70 11.77 1.34
N GLY A 30 -5.43 11.53 2.41
CA GLY A 30 -6.79 11.01 2.32
C GLY A 30 -6.81 9.51 2.05
N SER A 31 -7.93 8.90 2.39
CA SER A 31 -8.27 7.51 2.13
C SER A 31 -9.79 7.40 2.06
N LEU A 32 -10.30 6.27 1.58
CA LEU A 32 -11.71 5.96 1.65
C LEU A 32 -12.24 6.14 3.08
N VAL A 33 -11.48 5.69 4.08
CA VAL A 33 -11.83 5.82 5.49
C VAL A 33 -11.86 7.29 5.93
N SER A 34 -10.88 8.10 5.54
CA SER A 34 -10.86 9.51 5.93
C SER A 34 -11.99 10.31 5.27
N ASP A 35 -12.33 10.01 4.02
CA ASP A 35 -13.43 10.67 3.31
C ASP A 35 -14.77 10.35 3.94
N LEU A 36 -14.94 9.10 4.37
CA LEU A 36 -16.15 8.64 5.08
C LEU A 36 -16.28 9.28 6.46
N VAL A 37 -15.17 9.56 7.14
CA VAL A 37 -15.15 10.14 8.51
C VAL A 37 -15.19 11.66 8.52
N LYS A 38 -14.54 12.34 7.57
CA LYS A 38 -14.32 13.80 7.61
C LYS A 38 -15.24 14.60 6.67
N GLN A 39 -16.11 13.94 5.89
CA GLN A 39 -17.02 14.57 4.90
C GLN A 39 -16.33 15.51 3.89
N ARG A 40 -15.00 15.46 3.79
CA ARG A 40 -14.22 16.15 2.78
C ARG A 40 -13.46 15.10 2.03
N ARG A 41 -13.85 14.89 0.77
CA ARG A 41 -12.99 14.23 -0.18
C ARG A 41 -11.83 15.19 -0.44
N GLY A 42 -10.68 14.79 0.08
CA GLY A 42 -9.42 15.54 0.01
C GLY A 42 -8.31 14.62 -0.42
N ARG A 43 -8.64 13.67 -1.31
CA ARG A 43 -7.69 12.69 -1.82
C ARG A 43 -6.63 13.45 -2.60
N ARG A 44 -5.40 13.34 -2.14
CA ARG A 44 -4.24 13.86 -2.84
C ARG A 44 -3.41 12.70 -3.30
N ILE A 45 -2.95 12.80 -4.54
CA ILE A 45 -2.06 11.84 -5.17
C ILE A 45 -0.73 12.54 -5.36
N MET A 46 0.35 11.81 -5.13
CA MET A 46 1.69 12.22 -5.52
C MET A 46 2.03 11.49 -6.81
N TRP A 47 2.63 12.21 -7.75
CA TRP A 47 3.20 11.63 -8.95
C TRP A 47 4.64 12.11 -9.14
N GLN A 48 5.42 11.28 -9.82
CA GLN A 48 6.81 11.55 -10.17
C GLN A 48 7.05 11.09 -11.61
N LEU A 49 7.53 12.00 -12.46
CA LEU A 49 8.13 11.66 -13.74
C LEU A 49 9.65 11.70 -13.61
N SER A 50 10.33 10.64 -14.04
CA SER A 50 11.79 10.62 -14.21
C SER A 50 12.17 10.28 -15.64
N PHE A 51 13.25 10.91 -16.12
CA PHE A 51 13.79 10.72 -17.47
C PHE A 51 15.28 11.04 -17.49
N HIS A 52 16.01 10.45 -18.44
CA HIS A 52 17.43 10.70 -18.60
C HIS A 52 17.68 12.12 -19.16
N PHE A 53 18.68 12.80 -18.60
CA PHE A 53 19.13 14.12 -19.06
C PHE A 53 20.66 14.09 -19.22
N SER A 54 21.16 14.20 -20.45
CA SER A 54 22.59 14.04 -20.75
C SER A 54 23.46 15.22 -20.32
N ASP A 55 22.87 16.41 -20.17
CA ASP A 55 23.55 17.67 -19.84
C ASP A 55 23.05 18.19 -18.48
N LEU A 56 23.92 18.15 -17.47
CA LEU A 56 23.61 18.60 -16.11
C LEU A 56 23.28 20.11 -16.05
N PRO A 57 24.08 21.04 -16.62
CA PRO A 57 23.71 22.44 -16.72
C PRO A 57 22.32 22.70 -17.30
N MET A 58 21.94 22.00 -18.38
CA MET A 58 20.59 22.13 -18.95
C MET A 58 19.50 21.57 -18.02
N ALA A 59 19.76 20.44 -17.34
CA ALA A 59 18.84 19.89 -16.35
C ALA A 59 18.63 20.86 -15.16
N GLN A 60 19.70 21.53 -14.72
CA GLN A 60 19.65 22.57 -13.69
C GLN A 60 18.86 23.79 -14.17
N LYS A 61 19.07 24.23 -15.41
CA LYS A 61 18.30 25.32 -16.03
C LYS A 61 16.81 24.99 -16.10
N LEU A 62 16.46 23.75 -16.48
CA LEU A 62 15.06 23.30 -16.49
C LEU A 62 14.47 23.28 -15.07
N SER A 63 15.19 22.72 -14.10
CA SER A 63 14.79 22.73 -12.68
C SER A 63 14.50 24.14 -12.14
N GLN A 64 15.28 25.13 -12.57
CA GLN A 64 15.14 26.54 -12.17
C GLN A 64 14.11 27.33 -12.99
N SER A 65 13.50 26.73 -14.03
CA SER A 65 12.56 27.43 -14.92
C SER A 65 11.18 27.69 -14.30
N GLY A 66 10.94 27.15 -13.11
CA GLY A 66 9.69 27.32 -12.36
C GLY A 66 8.62 26.30 -12.72
N SER A 67 7.62 26.20 -11.85
CA SER A 67 6.60 25.14 -11.86
C SER A 67 5.81 25.04 -13.16
N LYS A 68 5.48 26.19 -13.78
CA LYS A 68 4.75 26.22 -15.06
C LYS A 68 5.55 25.57 -16.18
N SER A 69 6.81 25.98 -16.35
CA SER A 69 7.69 25.42 -17.39
C SER A 69 7.98 23.94 -17.16
N LEU A 70 8.12 23.52 -15.91
CA LEU A 70 8.25 22.10 -15.57
C LEU A 70 7.01 21.28 -15.96
N LEU A 71 5.81 21.77 -15.64
CA LEU A 71 4.57 21.07 -15.98
C LEU A 71 4.35 21.00 -17.50
N GLU A 72 4.66 22.07 -18.24
CA GLU A 72 4.61 22.05 -19.71
C GLU A 72 5.60 21.05 -20.31
N GLU A 73 6.81 20.93 -19.75
CA GLU A 73 7.77 19.93 -20.20
C GLU A 73 7.30 18.50 -19.91
N VAL A 74 6.64 18.28 -18.77
CA VAL A 74 6.01 16.99 -18.45
C VAL A 74 4.87 16.70 -19.45
N LYS A 75 3.97 17.64 -19.71
CA LYS A 75 2.88 17.50 -20.68
C LYS A 75 3.40 17.24 -22.09
N ARG A 76 4.45 17.94 -22.52
CA ARG A 76 5.10 17.72 -23.81
C ARG A 76 5.62 16.28 -23.95
N ARG A 77 6.16 15.70 -22.88
CA ARG A 77 6.74 14.34 -22.87
C ARG A 77 5.69 13.24 -22.80
N ILE A 78 4.74 13.37 -21.87
CA ILE A 78 3.85 12.26 -21.48
C ILE A 78 2.36 12.61 -21.50
N GLY A 79 1.97 13.82 -21.91
CA GLY A 79 0.57 14.26 -21.90
C GLY A 79 -0.33 13.46 -22.85
N HIS A 80 0.26 12.79 -23.84
CA HIS A 80 -0.43 11.90 -24.78
C HIS A 80 -0.52 10.44 -24.29
N TRP A 81 0.03 10.13 -23.11
CA TRP A 81 -0.06 8.79 -22.56
C TRP A 81 -1.50 8.46 -22.15
N HIS A 82 -1.76 7.17 -21.98
CA HIS A 82 -3.06 6.61 -21.63
C HIS A 82 -3.71 7.27 -20.40
N ASP A 83 -5.03 7.12 -20.29
CA ASP A 83 -5.76 7.55 -19.11
C ASP A 83 -5.22 6.88 -17.84
N PRO A 84 -5.07 7.62 -16.73
CA PRO A 84 -5.62 8.96 -16.48
C PRO A 84 -4.58 10.10 -16.55
N ILE A 85 -3.48 9.91 -17.28
CA ILE A 85 -2.29 10.76 -17.15
C ILE A 85 -2.54 12.20 -17.58
N GLY A 86 -3.17 12.42 -18.73
CA GLY A 86 -3.46 13.78 -19.21
C GLY A 86 -4.30 14.59 -18.21
N GLN A 87 -5.43 14.01 -17.77
CA GLN A 87 -6.30 14.64 -16.77
C GLN A 87 -5.60 14.86 -15.42
N MET A 88 -4.75 13.92 -14.99
CA MET A 88 -3.95 14.07 -13.77
C MET A 88 -3.01 15.27 -13.85
N LEU A 89 -2.38 15.51 -15.01
CA LEU A 89 -1.50 16.65 -15.23
C LEU A 89 -2.30 17.96 -15.30
N ASP A 90 -3.48 17.96 -15.91
CA ASP A 90 -4.35 19.14 -16.00
C ASP A 90 -4.90 19.57 -14.63
N CYS A 91 -5.16 18.62 -13.74
CA CYS A 91 -5.61 18.90 -12.37
C CYS A 91 -4.47 19.15 -11.37
N THR A 92 -3.20 19.08 -11.78
CA THR A 92 -2.07 19.28 -10.86
C THR A 92 -1.90 20.76 -10.51
N PRO A 93 -1.98 21.17 -9.23
CA PRO A 93 -1.74 22.55 -8.83
C PRO A 93 -0.30 22.97 -9.10
N LEU A 94 -0.10 24.11 -9.75
CA LEU A 94 1.22 24.57 -10.18
C LEU A 94 2.19 24.72 -9.00
N GLU A 95 1.73 25.24 -7.88
CA GLU A 95 2.53 25.42 -6.66
C GLU A 95 3.06 24.11 -6.06
N SER A 96 2.49 22.97 -6.45
CA SER A 96 2.95 21.65 -6.00
C SER A 96 4.01 21.03 -6.91
N VAL A 97 4.27 21.63 -8.08
CA VAL A 97 5.22 21.10 -9.07
C VAL A 97 6.61 21.67 -8.82
N TRP A 98 7.57 20.76 -8.65
CA TRP A 98 9.00 21.05 -8.61
C TRP A 98 9.77 19.88 -9.25
N GLY A 99 11.01 20.14 -9.65
CA GLY A 99 11.87 19.14 -10.27
C GLY A 99 13.34 19.46 -10.02
N THR A 100 14.17 18.43 -9.93
CA THR A 100 15.63 18.55 -9.71
C THR A 100 16.36 17.50 -10.53
N PRO A 101 17.59 17.77 -10.99
CA PRO A 101 18.46 16.69 -11.44
C PRO A 101 18.70 15.72 -10.29
N LEU A 102 18.51 14.43 -10.56
CA LEU A 102 18.83 13.35 -9.63
C LEU A 102 20.30 12.97 -9.80
N GLN A 103 21.03 12.91 -8.70
CA GLN A 103 22.44 12.54 -8.67
C GLN A 103 22.67 11.52 -7.56
N ASP A 104 23.65 10.66 -7.76
CA ASP A 104 24.19 9.78 -6.73
C ASP A 104 25.70 9.99 -6.61
N ARG A 105 26.31 9.39 -5.59
CA ARG A 105 27.75 9.44 -5.43
C ARG A 105 28.27 8.18 -4.78
N ASP A 106 29.40 7.67 -5.27
CA ASP A 106 30.04 6.50 -4.65
C ASP A 106 30.52 6.84 -3.22
N PRO A 107 30.00 6.17 -2.17
CA PRO A 107 30.36 6.49 -0.78
C PRO A 107 31.85 6.29 -0.50
N GLN A 108 32.49 5.33 -1.19
CA GLN A 108 33.92 5.07 -1.01
C GLN A 108 34.76 6.25 -1.50
N SER A 109 34.38 6.89 -2.62
CA SER A 109 35.05 8.09 -3.12
C SER A 109 35.03 9.23 -2.11
N ILE A 110 33.91 9.42 -1.40
CA ILE A 110 33.75 10.44 -0.35
C ILE A 110 34.62 10.10 0.85
N LEU A 111 34.58 8.84 1.31
CA LEU A 111 35.41 8.39 2.43
C LEU A 111 36.90 8.56 2.12
N ASN A 112 37.34 8.21 0.91
CA ASN A 112 38.72 8.40 0.46
C ASN A 112 39.11 9.88 0.46
N ALA A 113 38.22 10.78 0.03
CA ALA A 113 38.46 12.22 0.07
C ALA A 113 38.62 12.73 1.51
N ILE A 114 37.74 12.31 2.42
CA ILE A 114 37.84 12.64 3.85
C ILE A 114 39.18 12.15 4.41
N GLN A 115 39.57 10.91 4.11
CA GLN A 115 40.84 10.34 4.58
C GLN A 115 42.04 11.11 4.04
N LYS A 116 42.07 11.49 2.76
CA LYS A 116 43.14 12.30 2.19
C LYS A 116 43.29 13.65 2.89
N THR A 117 42.18 14.29 3.28
CA THR A 117 42.21 15.56 4.02
C THR A 117 42.71 15.39 5.46
N LEU A 118 42.48 14.23 6.08
CA LEU A 118 42.89 13.94 7.46
C LEU A 118 44.33 13.44 7.59
N TYR A 119 44.83 12.72 6.57
CA TYR A 119 46.15 12.09 6.54
C TYR A 119 46.95 12.54 5.29
N PRO A 120 47.30 13.83 5.16
CA PRO A 120 48.14 14.29 4.06
C PRO A 120 49.54 13.66 4.14
N ALA A 121 50.05 13.20 3.00
CA ALA A 121 51.29 12.42 2.88
C ALA A 121 52.55 13.07 3.49
N ASN A 122 52.53 14.39 3.74
CA ASN A 122 53.71 15.17 4.12
C ASN A 122 53.67 15.74 5.56
N ASN A 123 52.65 15.45 6.39
CA ASN A 123 52.56 15.99 7.75
C ASN A 123 52.52 14.90 8.83
N GLN A 124 53.37 15.06 9.85
CA GLN A 124 53.44 14.20 11.03
C GLN A 124 52.27 14.38 12.01
N HIS A 125 51.34 15.32 11.77
CA HIS A 125 50.24 15.62 12.69
C HIS A 125 48.91 15.08 12.16
N GLN A 126 48.48 13.99 12.76
CA GLN A 126 47.20 13.34 12.52
C GLN A 126 46.06 14.25 13.02
N LYS A 127 45.15 14.68 12.13
CA LYS A 127 43.99 15.47 12.55
C LYS A 127 42.94 14.56 13.18
N THR A 128 42.48 14.92 14.37
CA THR A 128 41.33 14.26 15.01
C THR A 128 40.04 14.66 14.31
N LEU A 129 39.26 13.69 13.82
CA LEU A 129 37.94 13.96 13.24
C LEU A 129 36.92 14.05 14.37
N ARG A 130 36.18 15.16 14.44
CA ARG A 130 35.06 15.37 15.39
C ARG A 130 33.73 15.61 14.67
N THR A 131 33.71 15.38 13.36
CA THR A 131 32.54 15.52 12.49
C THR A 131 32.35 14.23 11.71
N VAL A 132 31.12 13.73 11.66
CA VAL A 132 30.76 12.56 10.86
C VAL A 132 29.68 12.92 9.85
N LEU A 133 29.75 12.30 8.68
CA LEU A 133 28.71 12.39 7.65
C LEU A 133 27.78 11.18 7.77
N VAL A 134 26.49 11.42 7.57
CA VAL A 134 25.41 10.42 7.63
C VAL A 134 24.36 10.72 6.56
N GLY A 135 23.55 9.72 6.21
CA GLY A 135 22.52 9.86 5.19
C GLY A 135 23.07 10.26 3.82
N ASP A 136 22.28 11.07 3.11
CA ASP A 136 22.60 11.55 1.77
C ASP A 136 23.88 12.41 1.69
N SER A 137 24.45 12.84 2.82
CA SER A 137 25.74 13.55 2.82
C SER A 137 26.94 12.66 2.47
N ILE A 138 26.80 11.33 2.59
CA ILE A 138 27.88 10.36 2.30
C ILE A 138 27.44 9.17 1.47
N HIS A 139 26.16 8.81 1.47
CA HIS A 139 25.64 7.77 0.58
C HIS A 139 24.39 8.21 -0.20
N PRO A 140 24.42 9.38 -0.87
CA PRO A 140 23.31 9.79 -1.72
C PRO A 140 23.14 8.77 -2.85
N MET A 141 21.90 8.35 -3.07
CA MET A 141 21.54 7.35 -4.07
C MET A 141 20.29 7.74 -4.83
N SER A 142 20.16 7.23 -6.05
CA SER A 142 18.94 7.42 -6.82
C SER A 142 17.74 6.72 -6.14
N PRO A 143 16.50 7.23 -6.32
CA PRO A 143 15.35 6.78 -5.54
C PRO A 143 14.74 5.44 -6.00
N PHE A 144 15.30 4.80 -7.03
CA PHE A 144 14.64 3.72 -7.77
C PHE A 144 14.60 2.35 -7.06
N LYS A 145 15.27 2.21 -5.91
CA LYS A 145 15.17 1.04 -5.02
C LYS A 145 14.51 1.33 -3.67
N GLY A 146 14.15 2.59 -3.40
CA GLY A 146 13.53 2.99 -2.12
C GLY A 146 14.38 2.71 -0.87
N GLN A 147 15.72 2.74 -0.99
CA GLN A 147 16.61 2.37 0.11
C GLN A 147 17.17 3.56 0.91
N GLY A 148 17.21 4.77 0.35
CA GLY A 148 17.93 5.92 0.94
C GLY A 148 17.56 6.21 2.40
N ALA A 149 16.29 6.50 2.66
CA ALA A 149 15.80 6.81 4.01
C ALA A 149 16.07 5.69 5.02
N ASN A 150 15.84 4.43 4.63
CA ASN A 150 16.13 3.28 5.49
C ASN A 150 17.62 3.20 5.82
N GLN A 151 18.50 3.43 4.84
CA GLN A 151 19.94 3.41 5.06
C GLN A 151 20.40 4.55 5.97
N ALA A 152 19.82 5.75 5.83
CA ALA A 152 20.12 6.90 6.68
C ALA A 152 19.69 6.68 8.14
N LEU A 153 18.51 6.09 8.37
CA LEU A 153 18.03 5.77 9.71
C LEU A 153 18.94 4.77 10.45
N MET A 154 19.56 3.84 9.72
CA MET A 154 20.50 2.87 10.28
C MET A 154 21.84 3.48 10.71
N ASP A 155 22.19 4.69 10.25
CA ASP A 155 23.47 5.32 10.57
C ASP A 155 23.56 5.70 12.06
N GLY A 156 22.46 6.18 12.65
CA GLY A 156 22.42 6.61 14.06
C GLY A 156 22.76 5.49 15.04
N PRO A 157 22.00 4.37 15.07
CA PRO A 157 22.28 3.22 15.92
C PRO A 157 23.70 2.65 15.71
N LEU A 158 24.16 2.62 14.45
CA LEU A 158 25.50 2.15 14.13
C LEU A 158 26.59 3.05 14.73
N LEU A 159 26.44 4.37 14.65
CA LEU A 159 27.37 5.33 15.25
C LEU A 159 27.44 5.16 16.77
N VAL A 160 26.29 5.07 17.44
CA VAL A 160 26.21 4.85 18.90
C VAL A 160 26.91 3.55 19.29
N SER A 161 26.69 2.48 18.52
CA SER A 161 27.32 1.19 18.78
C SER A 161 28.85 1.24 18.69
N TRP A 162 29.40 2.04 17.78
CA TRP A 162 30.85 2.27 17.69
C TRP A 162 31.41 3.14 18.81
N LEU A 163 30.69 4.19 19.21
CA LEU A 163 31.09 5.07 20.30
C LEU A 163 31.12 4.34 21.66
N ASN A 164 30.24 3.35 21.86
CA ASN A 164 30.21 2.57 23.10
C ASN A 164 31.36 1.56 23.23
N ARG A 165 31.96 1.11 22.11
CA ARG A 165 32.97 0.03 22.09
C ARG A 165 34.41 0.52 21.95
N SER A 166 34.63 1.82 21.72
CA SER A 166 35.94 2.34 21.33
C SER A 166 36.08 3.83 21.63
N HIS A 167 37.32 4.29 21.82
CA HIS A 167 37.60 5.72 21.88
C HIS A 167 37.18 6.44 20.59
N VAL A 168 36.80 7.70 20.70
CA VAL A 168 36.16 8.51 19.65
C VAL A 168 36.83 8.36 18.28
N ASP A 169 38.15 8.47 18.19
CA ASP A 169 38.86 8.39 16.91
C ASP A 169 38.76 7.00 16.24
N ALA A 170 38.85 5.94 17.04
CA ALA A 170 38.70 4.56 16.55
C ALA A 170 37.24 4.25 16.21
N ALA A 171 36.31 4.73 17.04
CA ALA A 171 34.86 4.60 16.82
C ALA A 171 34.43 5.24 15.51
N ILE A 172 34.84 6.49 15.24
CA ILE A 172 34.51 7.20 14.00
C ILE A 172 35.04 6.46 12.77
N ARG A 173 36.29 5.98 12.80
CA ARG A 173 36.87 5.20 11.69
C ARG A 173 36.14 3.88 11.47
N GLY A 174 35.77 3.18 12.55
CA GLY A 174 34.99 1.95 12.48
C GLY A 174 33.62 2.20 11.86
N PHE A 175 32.89 3.17 12.41
CA PHE A 175 31.58 3.62 11.94
C PHE A 175 31.60 3.94 10.44
N GLN A 176 32.50 4.81 9.99
CA GLN A 176 32.55 5.26 8.59
C GLN A 176 32.80 4.10 7.62
N ARG A 177 33.73 3.18 7.96
CA ARG A 177 34.02 2.02 7.11
C ARG A 177 32.82 1.08 7.01
N GLU A 178 32.22 0.75 8.14
CA GLU A 178 31.09 -0.18 8.17
C GLU A 178 29.85 0.40 7.47
N MET A 179 29.55 1.69 7.72
CA MET A 179 28.48 2.40 7.04
C MET A 179 28.70 2.44 5.53
N VAL A 180 29.90 2.76 5.05
CA VAL A 180 30.22 2.78 3.62
C VAL A 180 30.13 1.39 2.99
N GLN A 181 30.65 0.35 3.66
CA GLN A 181 30.56 -1.02 3.16
C GLN A 181 29.10 -1.47 2.98
N ARG A 182 28.23 -1.17 3.95
CA ARG A 182 26.80 -1.49 3.88
C ARG A 182 26.10 -0.72 2.76
N THR A 183 26.34 0.58 2.64
CA THR A 183 25.55 1.45 1.75
C THR A 183 26.03 1.43 0.31
N LYS A 184 27.32 1.15 0.06
CA LYS A 184 27.89 1.07 -1.29
C LYS A 184 27.06 0.19 -2.21
N ALA A 185 26.81 -1.06 -1.82
CA ALA A 185 26.02 -1.99 -2.64
C ALA A 185 24.60 -1.47 -2.93
N LYS A 186 24.00 -0.70 -2.02
CA LYS A 186 22.68 -0.09 -2.21
C LYS A 186 22.71 1.07 -3.19
N VAL A 187 23.73 1.93 -3.10
CA VAL A 187 23.95 3.02 -4.06
C VAL A 187 24.09 2.47 -5.48
N TYR A 188 24.96 1.47 -5.69
CA TYR A 188 25.15 0.85 -7.00
C TYR A 188 23.88 0.17 -7.52
N ALA A 189 23.18 -0.61 -6.69
CA ALA A 189 21.93 -1.25 -7.10
C ALA A 189 20.82 -0.23 -7.43
N SER A 190 20.81 0.93 -6.78
CA SER A 190 19.92 2.04 -7.14
C SER A 190 20.32 2.67 -8.47
N ARG A 191 21.62 2.87 -8.72
CA ARG A 191 22.14 3.37 -10.01
C ARG A 191 21.76 2.46 -11.17
N GLU A 192 22.02 1.16 -11.04
CA GLU A 192 21.63 0.16 -12.04
C GLU A 192 20.12 0.17 -12.31
N ALA A 193 19.30 0.39 -11.27
CA ALA A 193 17.87 0.54 -11.45
C ALA A 193 17.50 1.83 -12.21
N ALA A 194 18.22 2.94 -11.95
CA ALA A 194 18.06 4.17 -12.72
C ALA A 194 18.33 3.91 -14.21
N ASP A 195 19.45 3.29 -14.54
CA ASP A 195 19.82 2.99 -15.92
C ASP A 195 18.80 2.07 -16.59
N LYS A 196 18.36 1.03 -15.87
CA LYS A 196 17.36 0.08 -16.34
C LYS A 196 15.99 0.73 -16.64
N PHE A 197 15.57 1.73 -15.87
CA PHE A 197 14.28 2.38 -16.10
C PHE A 197 14.31 3.43 -17.21
N HIS A 198 15.50 3.89 -17.65
CA HIS A 198 15.63 5.01 -18.59
C HIS A 198 16.48 4.71 -19.82
N THR A 199 16.80 3.43 -20.07
CA THR A 199 17.50 3.01 -21.29
C THR A 199 16.58 2.10 -22.15
N PRO A 200 16.41 2.39 -23.46
CA PRO A 200 15.55 1.60 -24.35
C PRO A 200 15.90 0.09 -24.38
N SER A 201 17.18 -0.25 -24.25
CA SER A 201 17.73 -1.61 -24.29
C SER A 201 17.33 -2.48 -23.09
N SER A 202 16.80 -1.87 -22.02
CA SER A 202 16.34 -2.58 -20.81
C SER A 202 14.88 -3.05 -20.90
N SER A 203 14.19 -2.70 -21.99
CA SER A 203 12.80 -3.09 -22.28
C SER A 203 12.67 -4.53 -22.77
N SER A 204 13.78 -5.18 -23.15
CA SER A 204 13.82 -6.56 -23.59
C SER A 204 14.02 -7.51 -22.40
N SER A 205 12.94 -8.17 -22.00
CA SER A 205 12.88 -9.59 -21.56
C SER A 205 13.74 -10.13 -20.39
N ASP A 206 14.73 -9.41 -19.85
CA ASP A 206 15.69 -9.93 -18.87
C ASP A 206 15.45 -9.48 -17.41
N GLY A 207 14.47 -8.61 -17.18
CA GLY A 207 13.97 -8.39 -15.83
C GLY A 207 13.04 -9.54 -15.44
N LYS A 208 13.22 -10.14 -14.25
CA LYS A 208 12.16 -10.92 -13.59
C LYS A 208 10.91 -10.05 -13.46
N GLN A 209 10.05 -10.07 -14.48
CA GLN A 209 8.72 -9.50 -14.42
C GLN A 209 7.92 -10.44 -13.52
N VAL A 210 7.46 -9.92 -12.40
CA VAL A 210 6.75 -10.71 -11.40
C VAL A 210 5.28 -10.36 -11.52
N PHE A 211 4.46 -11.33 -11.90
CA PHE A 211 3.01 -11.23 -11.77
C PHE A 211 2.62 -11.73 -10.38
N SER A 212 1.79 -10.98 -9.67
CA SER A 212 1.30 -11.40 -8.35
C SER A 212 0.60 -12.75 -8.47
N GLY A 213 1.07 -13.76 -7.73
CA GLY A 213 0.53 -15.12 -7.77
C GLY A 213 1.10 -16.03 -8.88
N ILE A 214 2.00 -15.53 -9.74
CA ILE A 214 2.64 -16.33 -10.78
C ILE A 214 4.15 -16.32 -10.57
N HIS A 215 4.65 -17.45 -10.08
CA HIS A 215 6.06 -17.61 -9.74
C HIS A 215 6.87 -18.31 -10.83
N ASP A 216 6.20 -18.95 -11.80
CA ASP A 216 6.85 -19.61 -12.94
C ASP A 216 7.25 -18.59 -14.02
N PRO A 217 8.55 -18.40 -14.29
CA PRO A 217 9.04 -17.47 -15.29
C PRO A 217 8.57 -17.77 -16.72
N GLU A 218 8.34 -19.05 -17.05
CA GLU A 218 7.92 -19.43 -18.41
C GLU A 218 6.44 -19.10 -18.64
N MET A 219 5.62 -19.31 -17.62
CA MET A 219 4.23 -18.88 -17.60
C MET A 219 4.10 -17.36 -17.73
N VAL A 220 4.96 -16.60 -17.05
CA VAL A 220 5.01 -15.14 -17.19
C VAL A 220 5.27 -14.75 -18.65
N LYS A 221 6.23 -15.37 -19.34
CA LYS A 221 6.50 -15.08 -20.76
C LYS A 221 5.29 -15.39 -21.65
N GLN A 222 4.62 -16.52 -21.42
CA GLN A 222 3.45 -16.91 -22.21
C GLN A 222 2.30 -15.90 -22.03
N ILE A 223 2.03 -15.49 -20.79
CA ILE A 223 1.02 -14.47 -20.50
C ILE A 223 1.37 -13.16 -21.19
N LEU A 224 2.63 -12.71 -21.11
CA LEU A 224 3.07 -11.50 -21.78
C LEU A 224 2.89 -11.56 -23.30
N ASN A 225 3.16 -12.71 -23.92
CA ASN A 225 2.92 -12.91 -25.34
C ASN A 225 1.43 -12.80 -25.68
N VAL A 226 0.55 -13.45 -24.90
CA VAL A 226 -0.91 -13.37 -25.13
C VAL A 226 -1.44 -11.96 -24.90
N LEU A 227 -0.98 -11.27 -23.85
CA LEU A 227 -1.33 -9.86 -23.63
C LEU A 227 -0.92 -9.00 -24.83
N LYS A 228 0.28 -9.23 -25.38
CA LYS A 228 0.76 -8.53 -26.57
C LYS A 228 -0.07 -8.86 -27.82
N GLU A 229 -0.36 -10.13 -28.07
CA GLU A 229 -1.18 -10.59 -29.20
C GLU A 229 -2.60 -10.03 -29.16
N ARG A 230 -3.21 -10.00 -27.97
CA ARG A 230 -4.55 -9.43 -27.76
C ARG A 230 -4.56 -7.91 -27.66
N SER A 231 -3.41 -7.26 -27.83
CA SER A 231 -3.26 -5.83 -27.64
C SER A 231 -3.83 -5.36 -26.29
N ILE A 232 -3.61 -6.13 -25.22
CA ILE A 232 -3.96 -5.73 -23.85
C ILE A 232 -2.79 -4.93 -23.29
N GLY A 233 -3.04 -3.66 -22.99
CA GLY A 233 -1.98 -2.76 -22.54
C GLY A 233 -2.49 -1.49 -21.88
N ALA A 234 -1.57 -0.59 -21.57
CA ALA A 234 -1.84 0.59 -20.74
C ALA A 234 -2.97 1.50 -21.27
N HIS A 235 -3.20 1.52 -22.59
CA HIS A 235 -4.31 2.23 -23.22
C HIS A 235 -5.71 1.80 -22.74
N MET A 236 -5.85 0.64 -22.11
CA MET A 236 -7.12 0.17 -21.54
C MET A 236 -7.49 0.88 -20.22
N GLY A 237 -6.58 1.67 -19.63
CA GLY A 237 -6.84 2.48 -18.43
C GLY A 237 -7.42 1.65 -17.28
N GLY A 238 -8.61 2.04 -16.79
CA GLY A 238 -9.30 1.34 -15.70
C GLY A 238 -9.72 -0.11 -16.00
N ASN A 239 -9.79 -0.53 -17.27
CA ASN A 239 -10.17 -1.89 -17.66
C ASN A 239 -8.98 -2.86 -17.75
N LEU A 240 -7.75 -2.36 -17.70
CA LEU A 240 -6.52 -3.15 -17.85
C LEU A 240 -6.47 -4.34 -16.88
N ASP A 241 -6.78 -4.11 -15.60
CA ASP A 241 -6.72 -5.15 -14.57
C ASP A 241 -7.70 -6.30 -14.86
N ASN A 242 -8.89 -5.99 -15.37
CA ASN A 242 -9.89 -7.00 -15.70
C ASN A 242 -9.43 -7.83 -16.90
N ALA A 243 -8.93 -7.19 -17.96
CA ALA A 243 -8.42 -7.87 -19.14
C ALA A 243 -7.21 -8.77 -18.82
N VAL A 244 -6.28 -8.30 -17.96
CA VAL A 244 -5.15 -9.10 -17.49
C VAL A 244 -5.63 -10.28 -16.64
N ARG A 245 -6.61 -10.07 -15.74
CA ARG A 245 -7.19 -11.15 -14.93
C ARG A 245 -7.89 -12.20 -15.79
N GLU A 246 -8.59 -11.81 -16.84
CA GLU A 246 -9.23 -12.74 -17.79
C GLU A 246 -8.17 -13.64 -18.44
N VAL A 247 -7.09 -13.07 -18.97
CA VAL A 247 -5.97 -13.85 -19.53
C VAL A 247 -5.37 -14.78 -18.48
N ILE A 248 -5.05 -14.28 -17.28
CA ILE A 248 -4.51 -15.12 -16.20
C ILE A 248 -5.48 -16.25 -15.85
N SER A 249 -6.79 -16.01 -15.84
CA SER A 249 -7.80 -17.01 -15.53
C SER A 249 -7.89 -18.10 -16.61
N GLU A 250 -7.75 -17.74 -17.90
CA GLU A 250 -7.67 -18.69 -19.00
C GLU A 250 -6.44 -19.61 -18.86
N PHE A 251 -5.29 -19.04 -18.50
CA PHE A 251 -4.08 -19.83 -18.21
C PHE A 251 -4.23 -20.69 -16.95
N GLY A 252 -4.89 -20.18 -15.91
CA GLY A 252 -5.23 -20.95 -14.71
C GLY A 252 -6.16 -22.14 -15.01
N LEU A 253 -7.06 -22.02 -15.99
CA LEU A 253 -7.89 -23.13 -16.48
C LEU A 253 -7.08 -24.16 -17.27
N VAL A 254 -6.05 -23.75 -18.01
CA VAL A 254 -5.11 -24.65 -18.72
C VAL A 254 -4.22 -25.43 -17.72
N LEU A 255 -3.82 -24.82 -16.60
CA LEU A 255 -3.04 -25.47 -15.53
C LEU A 255 -3.86 -26.41 -14.65
N LYS A 256 -5.18 -26.20 -14.52
CA LYS A 256 -6.07 -27.21 -13.91
C LYS A 256 -6.08 -28.55 -14.65
N GLY A 257 -5.48 -28.63 -15.85
CA GLY A 257 -5.17 -29.88 -16.54
C GLY A 257 -3.93 -30.62 -16.02
N LYS A 258 -3.07 -30.02 -15.20
CA LYS A 258 -1.88 -30.66 -14.59
C LYS A 258 -1.56 -30.05 -13.22
N VAL A 259 -2.23 -30.57 -12.19
CA VAL A 259 -1.77 -30.92 -10.82
C VAL A 259 -3.03 -30.91 -9.95
N ASN A 260 -3.59 -32.10 -9.76
CA ASN A 260 -4.55 -32.36 -8.71
C ASN A 260 -3.77 -32.48 -7.39
N VAL A 261 -3.74 -31.41 -6.60
CA VAL A 261 -3.78 -31.57 -5.16
C VAL A 261 -5.24 -31.44 -4.78
N VAL A 262 -5.91 -32.59 -4.67
CA VAL A 262 -7.25 -32.68 -4.11
C VAL A 262 -7.07 -32.60 -2.60
N CYS A 263 -7.25 -31.41 -2.04
CA CYS A 263 -7.73 -31.30 -0.66
C CYS A 263 -9.25 -31.41 -0.75
N ASP A 264 -9.88 -32.24 0.07
CA ASP A 264 -11.34 -32.35 0.06
C ASP A 264 -11.98 -30.99 0.36
N GLY A 265 -13.16 -30.73 -0.21
CA GLY A 265 -13.85 -29.43 -0.09
C GLY A 265 -13.97 -28.94 1.36
N ASN A 266 -14.17 -29.87 2.31
CA ASN A 266 -14.30 -29.54 3.73
C ASN A 266 -12.98 -29.06 4.37
N GLU A 267 -11.81 -29.59 3.95
CA GLU A 267 -10.51 -29.20 4.53
C GLU A 267 -10.11 -27.78 4.11
N THR A 268 -10.42 -27.42 2.86
CA THR A 268 -10.13 -26.10 2.30
C THR A 268 -11.03 -25.03 2.93
N GLU A 269 -12.29 -25.36 3.19
CA GLU A 269 -13.24 -24.52 3.92
C GLU A 269 -12.81 -24.30 5.37
N ALA A 270 -12.38 -25.37 6.07
CA ALA A 270 -11.86 -25.27 7.44
C ALA A 270 -10.62 -24.36 7.51
N LEU A 271 -9.70 -24.51 6.54
CA LEU A 271 -8.50 -23.67 6.44
C LEU A 271 -8.86 -22.19 6.20
N ALA A 272 -9.82 -21.89 5.33
CA ALA A 272 -10.27 -20.51 5.09
C ALA A 272 -10.77 -19.83 6.38
N LEU A 273 -11.53 -20.56 7.20
CA LEU A 273 -12.05 -20.06 8.48
C LEU A 273 -10.93 -19.86 9.49
N GLU A 274 -10.00 -20.81 9.59
CA GLU A 274 -8.85 -20.72 10.49
C GLU A 274 -7.95 -19.52 10.16
N LEU A 275 -7.63 -19.32 8.88
CA LEU A 275 -6.83 -18.18 8.43
C LEU A 275 -7.57 -16.85 8.68
N SER A 276 -8.89 -16.83 8.51
CA SER A 276 -9.73 -15.66 8.85
C SER A 276 -9.72 -15.37 10.35
N ALA A 277 -9.76 -16.40 11.20
CA ALA A 277 -9.69 -16.27 12.66
C ALA A 277 -8.32 -15.80 13.15
N ARG A 278 -7.26 -16.11 12.42
CA ARG A 278 -5.89 -15.64 12.68
C ARG A 278 -5.58 -14.28 12.08
N GLY A 279 -6.36 -13.82 11.11
CA GLY A 279 -6.10 -12.59 10.36
C GLY A 279 -4.92 -12.70 9.39
N ASP A 280 -4.55 -13.92 8.95
CA ASP A 280 -3.42 -14.16 8.05
C ASP A 280 -3.80 -13.77 6.60
N LEU A 281 -3.70 -12.47 6.33
CA LEU A 281 -4.02 -11.89 5.03
C LEU A 281 -3.18 -12.48 3.88
N PRO A 282 -1.85 -12.65 3.99
CA PRO A 282 -1.05 -13.30 2.94
C PRO A 282 -1.55 -14.71 2.60
N ALA A 283 -1.84 -15.54 3.60
CA ALA A 283 -2.33 -16.90 3.36
C ALA A 283 -3.76 -16.91 2.79
N LEU A 284 -4.65 -16.04 3.27
CA LEU A 284 -6.00 -15.88 2.70
C LEU A 284 -5.96 -15.48 1.22
N ARG A 285 -5.04 -14.59 0.84
CA ARG A 285 -4.82 -14.20 -0.56
C ARG A 285 -4.39 -15.38 -1.41
N GLN A 286 -3.43 -16.17 -0.92
CA GLN A 286 -3.00 -17.39 -1.62
C GLN A 286 -4.15 -18.39 -1.78
N LEU A 287 -4.92 -18.62 -0.72
CA LEU A 287 -6.07 -19.52 -0.76
C LEU A 287 -7.12 -19.06 -1.78
N SER A 288 -7.41 -17.76 -1.83
CA SER A 288 -8.35 -17.19 -2.79
C SER A 288 -7.88 -17.29 -4.25
N ILE A 289 -6.57 -17.35 -4.50
CA ILE A 289 -6.01 -17.57 -5.83
C ILE A 289 -6.22 -19.02 -6.25
N HIS A 290 -5.94 -19.97 -5.37
CA HIS A 290 -6.09 -21.40 -5.65
C HIS A 290 -7.56 -21.85 -5.73
N HIS A 291 -8.44 -21.23 -4.95
CA HIS A 291 -9.87 -21.57 -4.87
C HIS A 291 -10.77 -20.33 -5.05
N PRO A 292 -10.94 -19.83 -6.29
CA PRO A 292 -11.75 -18.64 -6.55
C PRO A 292 -13.20 -18.79 -6.05
N GLY A 293 -13.66 -17.81 -5.28
CA GLY A 293 -15.03 -17.75 -4.76
C GLY A 293 -15.29 -18.61 -3.51
N ILE A 294 -14.28 -19.31 -2.97
CA ILE A 294 -14.45 -20.01 -1.68
C ILE A 294 -14.81 -19.04 -0.57
N LEU A 295 -14.07 -17.93 -0.46
CA LEU A 295 -14.22 -16.95 0.61
C LEU A 295 -15.54 -16.19 0.57
N SER A 296 -16.16 -16.02 -0.61
CA SER A 296 -17.43 -15.33 -0.77
C SER A 296 -18.65 -16.23 -0.57
N LYS A 297 -18.51 -17.55 -0.77
CA LYS A 297 -19.60 -18.53 -0.63
C LYS A 297 -19.61 -19.24 0.70
N LEU A 298 -18.44 -19.36 1.33
CA LEU A 298 -18.28 -20.12 2.57
C LEU A 298 -19.11 -19.53 3.70
N THR A 299 -19.92 -20.40 4.30
CA THR A 299 -20.72 -20.14 5.49
C THR A 299 -20.61 -21.36 6.41
N VAL A 300 -20.26 -21.16 7.67
CA VAL A 300 -20.20 -22.21 8.69
C VAL A 300 -21.61 -22.77 8.88
N LYS A 301 -21.79 -24.09 8.80
CA LYS A 301 -23.12 -24.70 8.89
C LYS A 301 -23.74 -24.55 10.28
N GLU A 302 -22.95 -24.75 11.35
CA GLU A 302 -23.47 -24.67 12.72
C GLU A 302 -23.84 -23.23 13.12
N THR A 303 -22.99 -22.27 12.78
CA THR A 303 -23.14 -20.88 13.27
C THR A 303 -23.71 -19.92 12.24
N GLY A 304 -23.68 -20.24 10.95
CA GLY A 304 -24.04 -19.33 9.87
C GLY A 304 -22.98 -18.25 9.60
N GLU A 305 -21.81 -18.32 10.25
CA GLU A 305 -20.77 -17.30 10.14
C GLU A 305 -20.04 -17.39 8.78
N THR A 306 -19.72 -16.24 8.21
CA THR A 306 -18.84 -16.15 7.03
C THR A 306 -17.40 -15.84 7.45
N CYS A 307 -16.45 -15.91 6.52
CA CYS A 307 -15.07 -15.47 6.77
C CYS A 307 -15.00 -14.04 7.33
N LEU A 308 -15.93 -13.15 6.91
CA LEU A 308 -16.02 -11.79 7.41
C LEU A 308 -16.45 -11.74 8.88
N HIS A 309 -17.42 -12.57 9.30
CA HIS A 309 -17.83 -12.66 10.71
C HIS A 309 -16.68 -13.14 11.58
N VAL A 310 -15.97 -14.18 11.14
CA VAL A 310 -14.83 -14.76 11.87
C VAL A 310 -13.67 -13.76 11.99
N ALA A 311 -13.33 -13.07 10.90
CA ALA A 311 -12.30 -12.03 10.92
C ALA A 311 -12.71 -10.82 11.79
N ALA A 312 -13.99 -10.42 11.74
CA ALA A 312 -14.52 -9.33 12.54
C ALA A 312 -14.53 -9.65 14.04
N LYS A 313 -14.86 -10.91 14.39
CA LYS A 313 -14.78 -11.43 15.76
C LYS A 313 -13.38 -11.36 16.33
N GLY A 314 -12.36 -11.61 15.50
CA GLY A 314 -10.94 -11.50 15.87
C GLY A 314 -10.36 -10.09 15.77
N ASN A 315 -11.17 -9.07 15.42
CA ASN A 315 -10.74 -7.70 15.19
C ASN A 315 -9.61 -7.55 14.14
N HIS A 316 -9.65 -8.37 13.09
CA HIS A 316 -8.62 -8.40 12.04
C HIS A 316 -8.88 -7.37 10.95
N TYR A 317 -8.62 -6.09 11.25
CA TYR A 317 -8.90 -4.94 10.35
C TYR A 317 -8.51 -5.18 8.89
N TRP A 318 -7.26 -5.57 8.63
CA TRP A 318 -6.75 -5.74 7.27
C TRP A 318 -7.40 -6.91 6.52
N ALA A 319 -7.73 -8.00 7.22
CA ALA A 319 -8.45 -9.12 6.64
C ALA A 319 -9.89 -8.72 6.29
N CYS A 320 -10.60 -8.02 7.19
CA CYS A 320 -11.94 -7.48 6.91
C CYS A 320 -11.93 -6.49 5.75
N LYS A 321 -10.97 -5.55 5.73
CA LYS A 321 -10.82 -4.57 4.64
C LYS A 321 -10.61 -5.28 3.30
N TRP A 322 -9.72 -6.26 3.26
CA TRP A 322 -9.44 -7.04 2.05
C TRP A 322 -10.64 -7.87 1.58
N LEU A 323 -11.33 -8.57 2.48
CA LEU A 323 -12.54 -9.34 2.14
C LEU A 323 -13.63 -8.46 1.51
N LEU A 324 -13.81 -7.25 2.02
CA LEU A 324 -14.80 -6.30 1.50
C LEU A 324 -14.38 -5.65 0.18
N GLN A 325 -13.09 -5.32 0.03
CA GLN A 325 -12.60 -4.54 -1.11
C GLN A 325 -12.10 -5.36 -2.29
N GLU A 326 -11.67 -6.60 -2.09
CA GLU A 326 -11.06 -7.42 -3.15
C GLU A 326 -11.82 -8.72 -3.40
N VAL A 327 -12.44 -9.32 -2.39
CA VAL A 327 -13.16 -10.60 -2.53
C VAL A 327 -14.62 -10.39 -2.90
N ASP A 328 -15.29 -9.40 -2.32
CA ASP A 328 -16.73 -9.14 -2.52
C ASP A 328 -17.00 -7.71 -3.03
N THR A 329 -16.24 -7.33 -4.05
CA THR A 329 -16.16 -5.99 -4.64
C THR A 329 -17.48 -5.40 -5.16
N ARG A 330 -18.43 -6.23 -5.64
CA ARG A 330 -19.63 -5.77 -6.36
C ARG A 330 -20.93 -5.96 -5.57
N SER A 331 -21.07 -7.11 -4.91
CA SER A 331 -22.33 -7.51 -4.29
C SER A 331 -22.45 -7.13 -2.82
N LEU A 332 -21.33 -6.93 -2.12
CA LEU A 332 -21.30 -6.81 -0.65
C LEU A 332 -22.14 -7.90 0.04
N SER A 333 -22.22 -9.06 -0.59
CA SER A 333 -22.96 -10.23 -0.15
C SER A 333 -22.49 -10.74 1.21
N LEU A 334 -21.18 -10.76 1.46
CA LEU A 334 -20.56 -11.13 2.74
C LEU A 334 -20.99 -10.22 3.88
N LEU A 335 -21.17 -8.92 3.58
CA LEU A 335 -21.59 -7.94 4.56
C LEU A 335 -23.11 -8.01 4.82
N ALA A 336 -23.90 -8.32 3.80
CA ALA A 336 -25.34 -8.52 3.92
C ALA A 336 -25.75 -9.85 4.57
N LYS A 337 -24.82 -10.81 4.70
CA LYS A 337 -25.07 -12.08 5.36
C LYS A 337 -25.22 -11.89 6.87
N ILE A 338 -26.20 -12.60 7.42
CA ILE A 338 -26.43 -12.73 8.86
C ILE A 338 -26.15 -14.16 9.29
N ASP A 339 -25.61 -14.33 10.48
CA ASP A 339 -25.38 -15.62 11.09
C ASP A 339 -26.70 -16.26 11.58
N ASN A 340 -26.63 -17.47 12.14
CA ASN A 340 -27.80 -18.19 12.66
C ASN A 340 -28.44 -17.51 13.88
N HIS A 341 -27.82 -16.49 14.47
CA HIS A 341 -28.36 -15.65 15.55
C HIS A 341 -28.95 -14.33 15.01
N GLY A 342 -28.98 -14.14 13.70
CA GLY A 342 -29.45 -12.90 13.07
C GLY A 342 -28.42 -11.76 13.13
N ARG A 343 -27.16 -12.06 13.45
CA ARG A 343 -26.11 -11.06 13.63
C ARG A 343 -25.32 -10.87 12.35
N SER A 344 -25.03 -9.61 12.03
CA SER A 344 -24.09 -9.25 10.97
C SER A 344 -22.65 -9.21 11.50
N ALA A 345 -21.67 -9.07 10.61
CA ALA A 345 -20.27 -8.86 11.00
C ALA A 345 -20.08 -7.64 11.93
N LEU A 346 -20.92 -6.60 11.80
CA LEU A 346 -20.92 -5.42 12.68
C LEU A 346 -21.37 -5.77 14.10
N HIS A 347 -22.40 -6.61 14.26
CA HIS A 347 -22.83 -7.10 15.58
C HIS A 347 -21.72 -7.89 16.26
N VAL A 348 -21.09 -8.82 15.52
CA VAL A 348 -20.05 -9.69 16.06
C VAL A 348 -18.81 -8.89 16.48
N ALA A 349 -18.44 -7.85 15.73
CA ALA A 349 -17.35 -6.94 16.09
C ALA A 349 -17.65 -6.17 17.39
N LEU A 350 -18.89 -5.70 17.58
CA LEU A 350 -19.31 -5.01 18.81
C LEU A 350 -19.40 -5.96 20.01
N LEU A 351 -19.93 -7.16 19.82
CA LEU A 351 -20.03 -8.18 20.88
C LEU A 351 -18.66 -8.64 21.40
N HIS A 352 -17.65 -8.73 20.53
CA HIS A 352 -16.29 -9.05 20.96
C HIS A 352 -15.74 -8.00 21.95
N GLN A 353 -16.12 -6.72 21.79
CA GLN A 353 -15.75 -5.66 22.73
C GLN A 353 -16.41 -5.85 24.11
N ASN A 354 -17.63 -6.40 24.16
CA ASN A 354 -18.33 -6.71 25.42
C ASN A 354 -17.73 -7.91 26.19
N ASN A 355 -17.23 -8.93 25.50
CA ASN A 355 -16.72 -10.14 26.18
C ASN A 355 -15.30 -9.98 26.76
N ASN A 356 -14.51 -9.03 26.26
CA ASN A 356 -13.20 -8.70 26.84
C ASN A 356 -13.29 -7.71 28.03
N THR A 357 -14.49 -7.28 28.41
CA THR A 357 -14.75 -6.30 29.49
C THR A 357 -15.47 -6.93 30.68
N SER A 358 -15.01 -8.10 31.14
CA SER A 358 -15.58 -8.85 32.28
C SER A 358 -15.41 -8.20 33.66
N ASP A 359 -14.98 -6.94 33.73
CA ASP A 359 -14.89 -6.17 34.98
C ASP A 359 -15.48 -4.76 34.78
N LEU A 360 -16.79 -4.63 35.07
CA LEU A 360 -17.57 -3.39 34.98
C LEU A 360 -17.00 -2.22 35.81
N SER A 361 -16.11 -2.51 36.78
CA SER A 361 -15.42 -1.50 37.59
C SER A 361 -14.16 -0.94 36.92
N SER A 362 -13.72 -1.58 35.83
CA SER A 362 -12.59 -1.15 35.02
C SER A 362 -12.97 -1.12 33.54
N ILE A 363 -13.91 -0.22 33.21
CA ILE A 363 -14.05 0.30 31.84
C ILE A 363 -12.73 1.01 31.49
N LYS A 364 -11.70 0.22 31.20
CA LYS A 364 -10.51 0.69 30.50
C LYS A 364 -11.04 1.07 29.13
N GLN A 365 -10.83 2.32 28.78
CA GLN A 365 -10.99 2.86 27.42
C GLN A 365 -10.60 1.79 26.38
N PRO A 366 -11.28 1.69 25.22
CA PRO A 366 -10.88 0.76 24.17
C PRO A 366 -9.38 0.90 23.95
N GLN A 367 -8.65 -0.19 24.19
CA GLN A 367 -7.21 -0.12 24.41
C GLN A 367 -6.40 0.25 23.16
N ASN A 368 -7.03 0.39 21.97
CA ASN A 368 -6.36 0.78 20.73
C ASN A 368 -7.31 1.48 19.72
N ASP A 369 -6.82 2.51 19.04
CA ASP A 369 -7.49 3.19 17.90
C ASP A 369 -7.96 2.23 16.79
N LYS A 370 -7.33 1.06 16.67
CA LYS A 370 -7.59 0.04 15.63
C LYS A 370 -8.95 -0.65 15.75
N ASP A 371 -9.47 -0.79 16.96
CA ASP A 371 -10.75 -1.45 17.23
C ASP A 371 -11.92 -0.61 16.70
N ILE A 372 -11.77 0.70 16.89
CA ILE A 372 -12.67 1.72 16.37
C ILE A 372 -12.60 1.79 14.84
N GLU A 373 -11.41 1.64 14.25
CA GLU A 373 -11.24 1.65 12.79
C GLU A 373 -12.01 0.53 12.09
N LEU A 374 -12.02 -0.68 12.65
CA LEU A 374 -12.80 -1.79 12.08
C LEU A 374 -14.30 -1.53 12.15
N LEU A 375 -14.79 -1.02 13.29
CA LEU A 375 -16.21 -0.73 13.48
C LEU A 375 -16.70 0.36 12.54
N LEU A 376 -15.91 1.43 12.36
CA LEU A 376 -16.19 2.48 11.39
C LEU A 376 -16.14 1.97 9.95
N LEU A 377 -15.19 1.08 9.62
CA LEU A 377 -15.12 0.43 8.31
C LEU A 377 -16.40 -0.36 8.01
N LEU A 378 -16.80 -1.26 8.92
CA LEU A 378 -17.99 -2.10 8.76
C LEU A 378 -19.27 -1.26 8.66
N ALA A 379 -19.44 -0.28 9.56
CA ALA A 379 -20.58 0.63 9.56
C ALA A 379 -20.66 1.47 8.28
N ALA A 380 -19.53 2.01 7.80
CA ALA A 380 -19.52 2.85 6.62
C ALA A 380 -19.82 2.07 5.34
N VAL A 381 -19.27 0.86 5.19
CA VAL A 381 -19.55 -0.02 4.05
C VAL A 381 -21.00 -0.54 4.12
N ALA A 382 -21.52 -0.84 5.32
CA ALA A 382 -22.91 -1.26 5.50
C ALA A 382 -23.88 -0.20 4.98
N SER A 383 -23.55 1.08 5.15
CA SER A 383 -24.39 2.20 4.73
C SER A 383 -24.30 2.56 3.24
N SER A 384 -23.46 1.86 2.46
CA SER A 384 -23.24 2.13 1.04
C SER A 384 -24.38 1.64 0.12
N GLN A 385 -25.07 0.55 0.48
CA GLN A 385 -26.20 0.00 -0.30
C GLN A 385 -27.43 -0.23 0.58
N SER A 386 -28.63 -0.16 -0.01
CA SER A 386 -29.90 -0.31 0.73
C SER A 386 -30.05 -1.70 1.36
N ASN A 387 -29.67 -2.76 0.64
CA ASN A 387 -29.79 -4.14 1.11
C ASN A 387 -28.81 -4.46 2.24
N THR A 388 -27.54 -4.05 2.10
CA THR A 388 -26.53 -4.22 3.17
C THR A 388 -26.93 -3.45 4.42
N ARG A 389 -27.48 -2.24 4.27
CA ARG A 389 -27.90 -1.43 5.40
C ARG A 389 -29.02 -2.11 6.19
N LYS A 390 -30.05 -2.61 5.50
CA LYS A 390 -31.16 -3.32 6.16
C LYS A 390 -30.67 -4.52 6.96
N ALA A 391 -29.78 -5.33 6.38
CA ALA A 391 -29.25 -6.52 7.05
C ALA A 391 -28.30 -6.17 8.21
N CYS A 392 -27.38 -5.23 8.00
CA CYS A 392 -26.35 -4.92 8.98
C CYS A 392 -26.86 -4.24 10.24
N TRP A 393 -27.91 -3.42 10.11
CA TRP A 393 -28.49 -2.61 11.19
C TRP A 393 -29.81 -3.15 11.73
N ALA A 394 -30.28 -4.30 11.22
CA ALA A 394 -31.43 -5.00 11.80
C ALA A 394 -31.13 -5.47 13.22
N ALA A 395 -32.20 -5.71 14.00
CA ALA A 395 -32.07 -6.38 15.28
C ALA A 395 -31.71 -7.86 15.07
N ASP A 396 -30.85 -8.38 15.94
CA ASP A 396 -30.59 -9.80 16.03
C ASP A 396 -31.77 -10.56 16.68
N LYS A 397 -31.64 -11.86 16.89
CA LYS A 397 -32.69 -12.69 17.52
C LYS A 397 -33.00 -12.30 18.97
N ASP A 398 -32.10 -11.60 19.65
CA ASP A 398 -32.30 -11.08 21.01
C ASP A 398 -32.98 -9.70 21.00
N GLY A 399 -33.31 -9.18 19.81
CA GLY A 399 -33.95 -7.89 19.63
C GLY A 399 -33.00 -6.70 19.73
N LYS A 400 -31.67 -6.93 19.77
CA LYS A 400 -30.66 -5.87 19.88
C LYS A 400 -30.09 -5.52 18.51
N THR A 401 -30.03 -4.22 18.22
CA THR A 401 -29.35 -3.67 17.04
C THR A 401 -27.87 -3.39 17.34
N PRO A 402 -27.04 -3.12 16.33
CA PRO A 402 -25.66 -2.68 16.57
C PRO A 402 -25.58 -1.41 17.41
N LEU A 403 -26.58 -0.52 17.34
CA LEU A 403 -26.61 0.67 18.18
C LEU A 403 -26.88 0.35 19.64
N ASP A 404 -27.69 -0.67 19.92
CA ASP A 404 -27.96 -1.08 21.30
C ASP A 404 -26.70 -1.67 21.92
N TYR A 405 -25.96 -2.49 21.18
CA TYR A 405 -24.63 -2.96 21.59
C TYR A 405 -23.62 -1.82 21.76
N ALA A 406 -23.62 -0.83 20.85
CA ALA A 406 -22.74 0.33 20.95
C ALA A 406 -23.09 1.24 22.15
N ALA A 407 -24.38 1.36 22.49
CA ALA A 407 -24.87 2.14 23.61
C ALA A 407 -24.39 1.56 24.94
N GLU A 408 -24.41 0.24 25.09
CA GLU A 408 -23.89 -0.46 26.28
C GLU A 408 -22.40 -0.18 26.53
N ILE A 409 -21.62 0.13 25.47
CA ILE A 409 -20.18 0.38 25.55
C ILE A 409 -19.85 1.88 25.72
N TRP A 410 -20.57 2.78 25.04
CA TRP A 410 -20.07 4.14 24.76
C TRP A 410 -20.96 5.32 25.17
N ILE A 411 -21.98 5.14 26.02
CA ILE A 411 -22.83 6.26 26.52
C ILE A 411 -22.03 7.32 27.35
N GLY A 412 -20.75 7.07 27.68
CA GLY A 412 -19.86 8.00 28.40
C GLY A 412 -18.88 8.82 27.54
N SER A 413 -17.58 8.78 27.89
CA SER A 413 -16.48 9.61 27.33
C SER A 413 -16.20 9.43 25.82
N GLN A 414 -16.97 8.58 25.13
CA GLN A 414 -16.81 8.21 23.73
C GLN A 414 -18.05 8.46 22.87
N ARG A 415 -18.94 9.35 23.34
CA ARG A 415 -20.15 9.79 22.62
C ARG A 415 -19.92 10.13 21.14
N GLN A 416 -18.77 10.69 20.77
CA GLN A 416 -18.41 10.98 19.38
C GLN A 416 -18.41 9.74 18.46
N PHE A 417 -18.13 8.54 18.98
CA PHE A 417 -18.14 7.30 18.20
C PHE A 417 -19.54 6.73 18.05
N TYR A 418 -20.33 6.78 19.12
CA TYR A 418 -21.75 6.46 19.06
C TYR A 418 -22.47 7.36 18.04
N ASP A 419 -22.20 8.66 18.08
CA ASP A 419 -22.77 9.64 17.13
C ASP A 419 -22.37 9.32 15.67
N LYS A 420 -21.14 8.83 15.44
CA LYS A 420 -20.70 8.36 14.10
C LYS A 420 -21.45 7.11 13.63
N LEU A 421 -21.68 6.14 14.51
CA LEU A 421 -22.47 4.95 14.16
C LEU A 421 -23.93 5.31 13.87
N LEU A 422 -24.50 6.20 14.68
CA LEU A 422 -25.84 6.74 14.46
C LEU A 422 -25.94 7.42 13.08
N TYR A 423 -24.96 8.26 12.74
CA TYR A 423 -24.85 8.87 11.42
C TYR A 423 -24.83 7.83 10.29
N PHE A 424 -24.07 6.75 10.43
CA PHE A 424 -24.02 5.71 9.40
C PHE A 424 -25.36 4.98 9.25
N LYS A 425 -26.07 4.67 10.35
CA LYS A 425 -27.41 4.06 10.28
C LYS A 425 -28.39 4.95 9.50
N ASP A 426 -28.38 6.25 9.80
CA ASP A 426 -29.42 7.19 9.35
C ASP A 426 -29.10 7.88 8.01
N ARG A 427 -28.09 7.43 7.27
CA ARG A 427 -27.59 8.04 6.01
C ARG A 427 -28.62 8.15 4.86
N ASN A 428 -29.91 7.81 5.08
CA ASN A 428 -31.05 8.02 4.17
C ASN A 428 -32.12 9.00 4.72
N GLN A 429 -32.00 9.51 5.95
CA GLN A 429 -32.91 10.52 6.50
C GLN A 429 -32.43 11.96 6.33
N PHE A 430 -31.16 12.17 5.98
CA PHE A 430 -30.63 13.49 5.61
C PHE A 430 -30.40 13.58 4.10
N SER A 431 -31.50 13.74 3.35
CA SER A 431 -31.41 14.48 2.09
C SER A 431 -31.38 15.97 2.44
N LEU A 432 -30.26 16.62 2.13
CA LEU A 432 -30.11 18.05 1.85
C LEU A 432 -31.08 19.03 2.56
N CYS A 433 -30.53 19.81 3.50
CA CYS A 433 -30.68 21.26 3.57
C CYS A 433 -29.31 21.87 3.84
#